data_AF-A0A0X8I8W2-F1
#
_entry.id   AF-A0A0X8I8W2-F1
#
_cell.length_a   1.000
_cell.length_b   1.000
_cell.length_c   1.000
_cell.angle_alpha   90.00
_cell.angle_beta   90.00
_cell.angle_gamma   90.00
#
_symmetry.space_group_name_H-M   'P 1'
#
loop_
_entity.id
_entity.type
_entity.pdbx_description
1 polymer ?
#
loop_
_entity_poly.entity_id
_entity_poly.type
_entity_poly.pdbx_seq_one_letter_code
_entity_poly.pdbx_strand_id
1 'polypeptide(L)'
;MKSRDLKKRIRYMARMVARSYLRGLPSSEAVLDRLLKKAGKTYEVEELTRAYLTAWLARVAASDLKSVVEDARRDRLLYRQFQVVYDSTSWGPIDVARTIAVYPGGLQASMTYVPAFSSPELILLGEIVSRSLRVLDEVMQGLRVLAQAEGEDPLLKELNGAVRRLEGAVDRLRAEAEGLQGYPVPLSDEELRAEWERLSPYAPRWLSRAWDAYRLLKYLREGIRVAQPPLRGGRYLLVMLAWRLYELYVAGIVLEALGELGYSVKKVEVNRFVLTRDNEAVELLLNSDMEGSRLLSVDSDKETAKKARGRPDISLWKIKDRERERLLVIECKFSDSPPYLTAGRFKAMAYLYEYGAQAGALVFPELNENRAYDNEDEGTRGLWRSLTKEGGLLCMSLRDGTGQALYLLRVDPAEGNDAEEAWEEAKRRVMTVLGGFLRPASKPCTGQTAFEEALGLTG
;
A
#
# COMPACT_ATOMS: atom_id res chain seq x y z
N MET A 1 -15.35 14.01 11.78
CA MET A 1 -16.26 13.53 10.73
C MET A 1 -17.47 12.90 11.39
N LYS A 2 -18.68 13.08 10.84
CA LYS A 2 -19.87 12.39 11.38
C LYS A 2 -19.65 10.87 11.35
N SER A 3 -19.93 10.20 12.46
CA SER A 3 -19.56 8.77 12.66
C SER A 3 -20.22 7.83 11.64
N ARG A 4 -21.49 8.09 11.28
CA ARG A 4 -22.24 7.31 10.29
C ARG A 4 -21.64 7.46 8.88
N ASP A 5 -21.33 8.69 8.49
CA ASP A 5 -20.80 9.01 7.17
C ASP A 5 -19.35 8.50 7.02
N LEU A 6 -18.57 8.55 8.10
CA LEU A 6 -17.21 7.99 8.12
C LEU A 6 -17.20 6.48 7.85
N LYS A 7 -18.12 5.71 8.43
CA LYS A 7 -18.24 4.26 8.15
C LYS A 7 -18.59 4.02 6.67
N LYS A 8 -19.51 4.79 6.11
CA LYS A 8 -19.91 4.71 4.70
C LYS A 8 -18.72 5.04 3.78
N ARG A 9 -18.02 6.15 4.03
CA ARG A 9 -16.82 6.56 3.27
C ARG A 9 -15.74 5.49 3.26
N ILE A 10 -15.41 4.94 4.44
CA ILE A 10 -14.40 3.88 4.55
C ILE A 10 -14.79 2.65 3.73
N ARG A 11 -16.06 2.24 3.82
CA ARG A 11 -16.57 1.10 3.06
C ARG A 11 -16.42 1.32 1.55
N TYR A 12 -16.86 2.48 1.06
CA TYR A 12 -16.85 2.77 -0.38
C TYR A 12 -15.43 2.94 -0.90
N MET A 13 -14.56 3.68 -0.18
CA MET A 13 -13.15 3.77 -0.56
C MET A 13 -12.47 2.41 -0.60
N ALA A 14 -12.63 1.58 0.43
CA ALA A 14 -12.02 0.25 0.45
C ALA A 14 -12.46 -0.60 -0.74
N ARG A 15 -13.75 -0.59 -1.07
CA ARG A 15 -14.29 -1.32 -2.22
C ARG A 15 -13.68 -0.84 -3.54
N MET A 16 -13.57 0.47 -3.74
CA MET A 16 -13.08 1.03 -5.00
C MET A 16 -11.56 0.89 -5.17
N VAL A 17 -10.77 0.95 -4.09
CA VAL A 17 -9.30 1.04 -4.21
C VAL A 17 -8.48 -0.03 -3.48
N ALA A 18 -9.13 -1.08 -2.95
CA ALA A 18 -8.44 -2.21 -2.31
C ALA A 18 -7.28 -2.76 -3.16
N ARG A 19 -7.50 -2.92 -4.48
CA ARG A 19 -6.49 -3.39 -5.42
C ARG A 19 -5.27 -2.47 -5.50
N SER A 20 -5.51 -1.17 -5.60
CA SER A 20 -4.43 -0.16 -5.67
C SER A 20 -3.67 -0.08 -4.35
N TYR A 21 -4.33 -0.34 -3.22
CA TYR A 21 -3.70 -0.31 -1.90
C TYR A 21 -2.63 -1.39 -1.73
N LEU A 22 -2.86 -2.58 -2.30
CA LEU A 22 -1.93 -3.71 -2.22
C LEU A 22 -0.77 -3.64 -3.24
N ARG A 23 -0.78 -2.66 -4.15
CA ARG A 23 0.26 -2.56 -5.18
C ARG A 23 1.63 -2.28 -4.56
N GLY A 24 2.65 -2.99 -5.07
CA GLY A 24 4.03 -2.82 -4.62
C GLY A 24 4.33 -3.49 -3.27
N LEU A 25 3.54 -4.48 -2.86
CA LEU A 25 3.81 -5.33 -1.70
C LEU A 25 4.29 -6.72 -2.18
N PRO A 26 5.57 -6.88 -2.57
CA PRO A 26 6.03 -8.09 -3.23
C PRO A 26 6.21 -9.28 -2.27
N SER A 27 6.33 -9.02 -0.97
CA SER A 27 6.66 -10.01 0.06
C SER A 27 5.85 -9.78 1.35
N SER A 28 5.85 -10.80 2.19
CA SER A 28 5.20 -10.84 3.49
C SER A 28 5.80 -9.82 4.46
N GLU A 29 7.12 -9.64 4.43
CA GLU A 29 7.83 -8.58 5.16
C GLU A 29 7.28 -7.19 4.77
N ALA A 30 7.23 -6.87 3.48
CA ALA A 30 6.73 -5.58 2.99
C ALA A 30 5.25 -5.36 3.38
N VAL A 31 4.44 -6.42 3.38
CA VAL A 31 3.05 -6.37 3.86
C VAL A 31 3.02 -6.05 5.36
N LEU A 32 3.78 -6.76 6.19
CA LEU A 32 3.79 -6.57 7.63
C LEU A 32 4.27 -5.16 7.99
N ASP A 33 5.36 -4.69 7.39
CA ASP A 33 5.89 -3.35 7.63
C ASP A 33 4.86 -2.25 7.34
N ARG A 34 4.10 -2.43 6.25
CA ARG A 34 3.12 -1.44 5.82
C ARG A 34 1.80 -1.54 6.58
N LEU A 35 1.28 -2.75 6.80
CA LEU A 35 -0.09 -2.97 7.30
C LEU A 35 -0.15 -3.33 8.78
N LEU A 36 0.85 -4.01 9.34
CA LEU A 36 0.79 -4.45 10.73
C LEU A 36 0.98 -3.25 11.66
N LYS A 37 -0.10 -2.84 12.33
CA LYS A 37 -0.10 -1.69 13.23
C LYS A 37 -0.86 -2.01 14.51
N LYS A 38 -0.46 -1.36 15.60
CA LYS A 38 -1.21 -1.40 16.87
C LYS A 38 -2.39 -0.44 16.77
N ALA A 39 -3.61 -0.97 16.83
CA ALA A 39 -4.82 -0.15 16.66
C ALA A 39 -5.90 -0.55 17.68
N GLY A 40 -6.43 0.44 18.40
CA GLY A 40 -7.59 0.27 19.28
C GLY A 40 -8.92 0.46 18.56
N LYS A 41 -9.07 1.58 17.84
CA LYS A 41 -10.30 1.90 17.10
C LYS A 41 -10.15 1.56 15.62
N THR A 42 -10.96 0.63 15.15
CA THR A 42 -10.94 0.15 13.76
C THR A 42 -12.33 0.12 13.13
N TYR A 43 -12.35 0.05 11.81
CA TYR A 43 -13.54 -0.06 10.98
C TYR A 43 -13.48 -1.35 10.16
N GLU A 44 -14.64 -1.99 10.01
CA GLU A 44 -14.80 -3.21 9.21
C GLU A 44 -14.66 -2.90 7.72
N VAL A 45 -13.99 -3.80 7.01
CA VAL A 45 -14.00 -3.85 5.55
C VAL A 45 -15.19 -4.72 5.12
N GLU A 46 -15.88 -4.30 4.06
CA GLU A 46 -16.97 -5.06 3.44
C GLU A 46 -16.49 -6.46 3.02
N GLU A 47 -17.38 -7.44 3.08
CA GLU A 47 -17.02 -8.86 3.06
C GLU A 47 -16.32 -9.29 1.76
N LEU A 48 -16.86 -8.88 0.60
CA LEU A 48 -16.28 -9.23 -0.69
C LEU A 48 -14.89 -8.59 -0.86
N THR A 49 -14.77 -7.32 -0.49
CA THR A 49 -13.49 -6.60 -0.47
C THR A 49 -12.48 -7.28 0.46
N ARG A 50 -12.90 -7.68 1.66
CA ARG A 50 -12.06 -8.38 2.62
C ARG A 50 -11.62 -9.75 2.09
N ALA A 51 -12.52 -10.51 1.47
CA ALA A 51 -12.21 -11.80 0.86
C ALA A 51 -11.16 -11.66 -0.25
N TYR A 52 -11.31 -10.65 -1.12
CA TYR A 52 -10.31 -10.35 -2.16
C TYR A 52 -8.93 -10.05 -1.57
N LEU A 53 -8.87 -9.15 -0.57
CA LEU A 53 -7.62 -8.79 0.10
C LEU A 53 -6.98 -10.01 0.78
N THR A 54 -7.79 -10.84 1.45
CA THR A 54 -7.34 -12.09 2.08
C THR A 54 -6.75 -13.05 1.06
N ALA A 55 -7.45 -13.31 -0.06
CA ALA A 55 -6.95 -14.18 -1.12
C ALA A 55 -5.60 -13.69 -1.67
N TRP A 56 -5.47 -12.38 -1.87
CA TRP A 56 -4.24 -11.78 -2.38
C TRP A 56 -3.08 -11.90 -1.40
N LEU A 57 -3.27 -11.56 -0.12
CA LEU A 57 -2.23 -11.60 0.91
C LEU A 57 -1.82 -13.04 1.26
N ALA A 58 -2.78 -13.97 1.33
CA ALA A 58 -2.50 -15.39 1.50
C ALA A 58 -1.60 -15.93 0.36
N ARG A 59 -1.83 -15.46 -0.88
CA ARG A 59 -1.01 -15.86 -2.03
C ARG A 59 0.41 -15.33 -1.93
N VAL A 60 0.60 -14.12 -1.42
CA VAL A 60 1.95 -13.57 -1.15
C VAL A 60 2.68 -14.44 -0.14
N ALA A 61 2.05 -14.76 0.99
CA ALA A 61 2.64 -15.64 2.00
C ALA A 61 2.97 -17.04 1.44
N ALA A 62 2.06 -17.65 0.68
CA ALA A 62 2.28 -18.96 0.05
C ALA A 62 3.46 -18.93 -0.94
N SER A 63 3.58 -17.85 -1.72
CA SER A 63 4.67 -17.67 -2.69
C SER A 63 6.03 -17.46 -2.00
N ASP A 64 6.05 -16.69 -0.90
CA ASP A 64 7.25 -16.52 -0.08
C ASP A 64 7.69 -17.83 0.55
N LEU A 65 6.78 -18.58 1.18
CA LEU A 65 7.10 -19.88 1.76
C LEU A 65 7.68 -20.83 0.71
N LYS A 66 7.10 -20.85 -0.51
CA LYS A 66 7.59 -21.70 -1.59
C LYS A 66 9.02 -21.32 -1.98
N SER A 67 9.30 -20.02 -2.16
CA SER A 67 10.66 -19.52 -2.42
C SER A 67 11.62 -19.84 -1.29
N VAL A 68 11.18 -19.76 -0.04
CA VAL A 68 11.98 -20.08 1.14
C VAL A 68 12.34 -21.56 1.17
N VAL A 69 11.41 -22.46 0.84
CA VAL A 69 11.70 -23.90 0.79
C VAL A 69 12.73 -24.22 -0.30
N GLU A 70 12.62 -23.58 -1.48
CA GLU A 70 13.62 -23.72 -2.55
C GLU A 70 15.00 -23.23 -2.09
N ASP A 71 15.07 -22.07 -1.44
CA ASP A 71 16.31 -21.49 -0.94
C ASP A 71 16.92 -22.39 0.16
N ALA A 72 16.12 -22.89 1.09
CA ALA A 72 16.57 -23.79 2.15
C ALA A 72 17.07 -25.13 1.60
N ARG A 73 16.43 -25.67 0.55
CA ARG A 73 16.90 -26.90 -0.13
C ARG A 73 18.25 -26.69 -0.83
N ARG A 74 18.43 -25.55 -1.49
CA ARG A 74 19.73 -25.17 -2.08
C ARG A 74 20.79 -25.01 -0.99
N ASP A 75 20.45 -24.32 0.09
CA ASP A 75 21.35 -24.09 1.22
C ASP A 75 21.72 -25.40 1.90
N ARG A 76 20.79 -26.35 2.05
CA ARG A 76 21.07 -27.70 2.57
C ARG A 76 22.17 -28.44 1.78
N LEU A 77 22.25 -28.24 0.46
CA LEU A 77 23.29 -28.87 -0.37
C LEU A 77 24.67 -28.25 -0.13
N LEU A 78 24.72 -26.96 0.22
CA LEU A 78 25.93 -26.15 0.35
C LEU A 78 26.44 -26.07 1.79
N TYR A 79 25.54 -25.97 2.77
CA TYR A 79 25.84 -25.80 4.17
C TYR A 79 26.44 -27.08 4.75
N ARG A 80 27.47 -26.89 5.57
CA ARG A 80 28.15 -27.96 6.28
C ARG A 80 28.25 -27.58 7.74
N GLN A 81 27.80 -28.47 8.61
CA GLN A 81 27.97 -28.32 10.04
C GLN A 81 29.20 -29.08 10.50
N PHE A 82 30.00 -28.43 11.33
CA PHE A 82 31.08 -29.10 12.03
C PHE A 82 30.49 -30.02 13.10
N GLN A 83 30.75 -31.32 12.97
CA GLN A 83 30.27 -32.33 13.92
C GLN A 83 31.36 -33.38 14.16
N VAL A 84 31.22 -34.11 15.26
CA VAL A 84 31.99 -35.33 15.51
C VAL A 84 31.18 -36.51 14.98
N VAL A 85 31.70 -37.19 13.97
CA VAL A 85 31.10 -38.38 13.35
C VAL A 85 31.79 -39.62 13.89
N TYR A 86 31.00 -40.63 14.26
CA TYR A 86 31.48 -41.93 14.71
C TYR A 86 31.31 -42.95 13.58
N ASP A 87 32.41 -43.42 13.00
CA ASP A 87 32.38 -44.37 11.89
C ASP A 87 33.64 -45.25 11.90
N SER A 88 33.56 -46.39 11.23
CA SER A 88 34.69 -47.28 10.91
C SER A 88 35.75 -46.64 10.03
N THR A 89 35.38 -45.59 9.28
CA THR A 89 36.27 -44.85 8.37
C THR A 89 36.57 -43.46 8.94
N SER A 90 37.81 -42.98 8.77
CA SER A 90 38.19 -41.62 9.18
C SER A 90 37.73 -40.58 8.15
N TRP A 91 37.01 -39.57 8.62
CA TRP A 91 36.43 -38.50 7.80
C TRP A 91 37.13 -37.15 7.97
N GLY A 92 38.21 -37.09 8.75
CA GLY A 92 38.90 -35.86 9.14
C GLY A 92 39.83 -36.05 10.35
N PRO A 93 40.25 -34.97 11.02
CA PRO A 93 41.04 -35.07 12.25
C PRO A 93 40.35 -35.92 13.32
N ILE A 94 41.06 -36.88 13.91
CA ILE A 94 40.51 -37.80 14.90
C ILE A 94 40.45 -37.12 16.28
N ASP A 95 39.29 -37.15 16.92
CA ASP A 95 39.13 -36.83 18.35
C ASP A 95 39.56 -38.07 19.16
N VAL A 96 40.81 -38.05 19.62
CA VAL A 96 41.44 -39.18 20.32
C VAL A 96 40.66 -39.53 21.59
N ALA A 97 40.23 -38.53 22.36
CA ALA A 97 39.56 -38.75 23.64
C ALA A 97 38.24 -39.50 23.46
N ARG A 98 37.44 -39.10 22.46
CA ARG A 98 36.16 -39.77 22.14
C ARG A 98 36.36 -41.12 21.45
N THR A 99 37.41 -41.25 20.64
CA THR A 99 37.73 -42.48 19.91
C THR A 99 38.06 -43.63 20.86
N ILE A 100 38.84 -43.39 21.93
CA ILE A 100 39.21 -44.44 22.91
C ILE A 100 37.97 -45.18 23.45
N ALA A 101 36.88 -44.46 23.69
CA ALA A 101 35.65 -45.04 24.24
C ALA A 101 34.89 -45.94 23.23
N VAL A 102 35.01 -45.67 21.93
CA VAL A 102 34.24 -46.37 20.87
C VAL A 102 35.09 -47.35 20.06
N TYR A 103 36.42 -47.29 20.22
CA TYR A 103 37.39 -48.10 19.47
C TYR A 103 37.18 -49.62 19.59
N PRO A 104 36.81 -50.19 20.75
CA PRO A 104 36.51 -51.63 20.85
C PRO A 104 35.36 -52.08 19.95
N GLY A 105 34.45 -51.17 19.58
CA GLY A 105 33.36 -51.42 18.63
C GLY A 105 33.77 -51.25 17.16
N GLY A 106 35.05 -51.01 16.87
CA GLY A 106 35.56 -50.78 15.51
C GLY A 106 35.24 -49.41 14.94
N LEU A 107 34.87 -48.44 15.79
CA LEU A 107 34.51 -47.06 15.40
C LEU A 107 35.61 -46.07 15.78
N GLN A 108 35.66 -44.96 15.07
CA GLN A 108 36.54 -43.82 15.33
C GLN A 108 35.73 -42.53 15.33
N ALA A 109 36.05 -41.61 16.24
CA ALA A 109 35.44 -40.29 16.30
C ALA A 109 36.25 -39.31 15.46
N SER A 110 35.71 -38.86 14.32
CA SER A 110 36.35 -37.90 13.43
C SER A 110 35.63 -36.57 13.46
N MET A 111 36.36 -35.47 13.58
CA MET A 111 35.86 -34.11 13.41
C MET A 111 35.75 -33.82 11.91
N THR A 112 34.53 -33.55 11.43
CA THR A 112 34.33 -33.28 10.01
C THR A 112 33.14 -32.36 9.77
N TYR A 113 32.97 -31.96 8.51
CA TYR A 113 31.90 -31.11 8.03
C TYR A 113 30.86 -31.98 7.32
N VAL A 114 29.73 -32.27 7.99
CA VAL A 114 28.63 -33.06 7.41
C VAL A 114 27.54 -32.15 6.83
N PRO A 115 26.84 -32.58 5.76
CA PRO A 115 25.65 -31.87 5.31
C PRO A 115 24.62 -31.85 6.45
N ALA A 116 24.06 -30.68 6.72
CA ALA A 116 23.14 -30.46 7.82
C ALA A 116 21.72 -30.93 7.44
N PHE A 117 21.53 -32.25 7.29
CA PHE A 117 20.24 -32.81 6.87
C PHE A 117 19.11 -32.59 7.90
N SER A 118 19.46 -32.31 9.16
CA SER A 118 18.56 -32.14 10.31
C SER A 118 18.93 -30.92 11.16
N SER A 119 19.30 -29.81 10.51
CA SER A 119 19.58 -28.57 11.24
C SER A 119 18.32 -28.08 11.97
N PRO A 120 18.45 -27.47 13.18
CA PRO A 120 17.30 -26.92 13.90
C PRO A 120 16.48 -25.94 13.07
N GLU A 121 17.12 -25.19 12.17
CA GLU A 121 16.49 -24.24 11.25
C GLU A 121 15.58 -24.95 10.23
N LEU A 122 16.02 -26.09 9.68
CA LEU A 122 15.24 -26.87 8.72
C LEU A 122 14.04 -27.54 9.40
N ILE A 123 14.20 -28.02 10.63
CA ILE A 123 13.10 -28.59 11.42
C ILE A 123 12.07 -27.50 11.74
N LEU A 124 12.52 -26.33 12.18
CA LEU A 124 11.65 -25.18 12.43
C LEU A 124 10.94 -24.73 11.15
N LEU A 125 11.62 -24.73 10.00
CA LEU A 125 10.99 -24.45 8.71
C LEU A 125 9.86 -25.43 8.38
N GLY A 126 10.10 -26.74 8.56
CA GLY A 126 9.07 -27.76 8.33
C GLY A 126 7.82 -27.51 9.18
N GLU A 127 8.00 -27.15 10.45
CA GLU A 127 6.91 -26.79 11.35
C GLU A 127 6.16 -25.53 10.90
N ILE A 128 6.90 -24.48 10.54
CA ILE A 128 6.36 -23.21 10.00
C ILE A 128 5.52 -23.46 8.74
N VAL A 129 6.05 -24.23 7.79
CA VAL A 129 5.38 -24.53 6.52
C VAL A 129 4.13 -25.38 6.76
N SER A 130 4.22 -26.41 7.59
CA SER A 130 3.09 -27.28 7.95
C SER A 130 1.94 -26.49 8.58
N ARG A 131 2.23 -25.59 9.53
CA ARG A 131 1.21 -24.67 10.09
C ARG A 131 0.63 -23.73 9.07
N SER A 132 1.50 -23.14 8.24
CA SER A 132 1.08 -22.19 7.23
C SER A 132 0.15 -22.82 6.21
N LEU A 133 0.43 -24.06 5.77
CA LEU A 133 -0.45 -24.83 4.89
C LEU A 133 -1.83 -25.08 5.53
N ARG A 134 -1.88 -25.44 6.83
CA ARG A 134 -3.17 -25.57 7.54
C ARG A 134 -3.97 -24.27 7.54
N VAL A 135 -3.33 -23.13 7.82
CA VAL A 135 -4.01 -21.82 7.79
C VAL A 135 -4.45 -21.47 6.37
N LEU A 136 -3.63 -21.75 5.36
CA LEU A 136 -3.98 -21.53 3.95
C LEU A 136 -5.20 -22.37 3.55
N ASP A 137 -5.32 -23.60 4.04
CA ASP A 137 -6.47 -24.46 3.77
C ASP A 137 -7.76 -23.95 4.39
N GLU A 138 -7.71 -23.50 5.65
CA GLU A 138 -8.84 -22.82 6.29
C GLU A 138 -9.27 -21.58 5.48
N VAL A 139 -8.31 -20.77 5.04
CA VAL A 139 -8.56 -19.57 4.23
C VAL A 139 -9.20 -19.94 2.89
N MET A 140 -8.67 -20.94 2.18
CA MET A 140 -9.23 -21.37 0.89
C MET A 140 -10.66 -21.90 1.04
N GLN A 141 -10.94 -22.68 2.08
CA GLN A 141 -12.30 -23.17 2.36
C GLN A 141 -13.28 -22.01 2.55
N GLY A 142 -12.92 -21.01 3.38
CA GLY A 142 -13.75 -19.82 3.58
C GLY A 142 -13.97 -19.00 2.30
N LEU A 143 -12.94 -18.87 1.47
CA LEU A 143 -13.04 -18.12 0.21
C LEU A 143 -13.87 -18.84 -0.85
N ARG A 144 -13.81 -20.17 -0.93
CA ARG A 144 -14.59 -20.96 -1.91
C ARG A 144 -16.10 -20.81 -1.71
N VAL A 145 -16.56 -20.75 -0.46
CA VAL A 145 -17.98 -20.53 -0.14
C VAL A 145 -18.46 -19.20 -0.71
N LEU A 146 -17.65 -18.15 -0.64
CA LEU A 146 -17.99 -16.83 -1.18
C LEU A 146 -17.84 -16.75 -2.70
N ALA A 147 -16.83 -17.43 -3.26
CA ALA A 147 -16.55 -17.47 -4.71
C ALA A 147 -17.62 -18.22 -5.52
N GLN A 148 -18.38 -19.11 -4.88
CA GLN A 148 -19.49 -19.85 -5.49
C GLN A 148 -20.79 -19.04 -5.59
N ALA A 149 -20.85 -17.84 -5.02
CA ALA A 149 -21.98 -16.96 -5.20
C ALA A 149 -22.11 -16.54 -6.68
N GLU A 150 -23.32 -16.59 -7.23
CA GLU A 150 -23.61 -16.06 -8.57
C GLU A 150 -23.82 -14.53 -8.49
N GLY A 151 -23.26 -13.79 -9.44
CA GLY A 151 -23.44 -12.34 -9.50
C GLY A 151 -22.63 -11.66 -10.62
N GLU A 152 -23.10 -10.50 -11.04
CA GLU A 152 -22.42 -9.68 -12.07
C GLU A 152 -21.37 -8.72 -11.49
N ASP A 153 -21.20 -8.68 -10.16
CA ASP A 153 -20.27 -7.78 -9.47
C ASP A 153 -18.82 -7.95 -10.02
N PRO A 154 -18.21 -6.89 -10.57
CA PRO A 154 -16.85 -6.94 -11.08
C PRO A 154 -15.83 -7.45 -10.05
N LEU A 155 -16.00 -7.10 -8.77
CA LEU A 155 -15.11 -7.51 -7.68
C LEU A 155 -15.21 -9.02 -7.40
N LEU A 156 -16.37 -9.62 -7.64
CA LEU A 156 -16.56 -11.07 -7.51
C LEU A 156 -15.80 -11.83 -8.61
N LYS A 157 -15.81 -11.34 -9.85
CA LYS A 157 -14.99 -11.89 -10.94
C LYS A 157 -13.49 -11.79 -10.60
N GLU A 158 -13.07 -10.68 -10.02
CA GLU A 158 -11.69 -10.50 -9.57
C GLU A 158 -11.32 -11.46 -8.42
N LEU A 159 -12.21 -11.63 -7.43
CA LEU A 159 -12.05 -12.58 -6.33
C LEU A 159 -11.85 -14.00 -6.89
N ASN A 160 -12.67 -14.44 -7.83
CA ASN A 160 -12.53 -15.76 -8.46
C ASN A 160 -11.16 -15.94 -9.11
N GLY A 161 -10.66 -14.91 -9.81
CA GLY A 161 -9.30 -14.92 -10.34
C GLY A 161 -8.22 -14.96 -9.24
N ALA A 162 -8.42 -14.26 -8.12
CA ALA A 162 -7.50 -14.25 -6.98
C ALA A 162 -7.46 -15.61 -6.27
N VAL A 163 -8.61 -16.25 -6.06
CA VAL A 163 -8.74 -17.58 -5.46
C VAL A 163 -8.02 -18.63 -6.30
N ARG A 164 -8.25 -18.67 -7.63
CA ARG A 164 -7.53 -19.61 -8.53
C ARG A 164 -6.01 -19.44 -8.47
N ARG A 165 -5.53 -18.19 -8.39
CA ARG A 165 -4.09 -17.89 -8.25
C ARG A 165 -3.54 -18.31 -6.89
N LEU A 166 -4.34 -18.19 -5.83
CA LEU A 166 -3.99 -18.68 -4.50
C LEU A 166 -3.90 -20.21 -4.50
N GLU A 167 -4.91 -20.90 -5.02
CA GLU A 167 -4.93 -22.37 -5.13
C GLU A 167 -3.66 -22.89 -5.82
N GLY A 168 -3.35 -22.36 -7.00
CA GLY A 168 -2.12 -22.74 -7.70
C GLY A 168 -0.84 -22.40 -6.94
N ALA A 169 -0.82 -21.37 -6.08
CA ALA A 169 0.33 -21.06 -5.22
C ALA A 169 0.45 -22.04 -4.05
N VAL A 170 -0.67 -22.43 -3.43
CA VAL A 170 -0.71 -23.43 -2.35
C VAL A 170 -0.29 -24.80 -2.87
N ASP A 171 -0.77 -25.21 -4.03
CA ASP A 171 -0.41 -26.52 -4.62
C ASP A 171 1.09 -26.60 -4.95
N ARG A 172 1.66 -25.51 -5.49
CA ARG A 172 3.12 -25.42 -5.69
C ARG A 172 3.90 -25.45 -4.37
N LEU A 173 3.41 -24.77 -3.33
CA LEU A 173 4.02 -24.82 -2.01
C LEU A 173 3.97 -26.24 -1.44
N ARG A 174 2.85 -26.96 -1.56
CA ARG A 174 2.73 -28.35 -1.09
C ARG A 174 3.72 -29.27 -1.77
N ALA A 175 3.81 -29.20 -3.11
CA ALA A 175 4.76 -29.99 -3.88
C ALA A 175 6.21 -29.67 -3.45
N GLU A 176 6.52 -28.39 -3.26
CA GLU A 176 7.87 -27.98 -2.83
C GLU A 176 8.17 -28.37 -1.37
N ALA A 177 7.15 -28.42 -0.51
CA ALA A 177 7.27 -28.80 0.89
C ALA A 177 7.38 -30.32 1.11
N GLU A 178 7.19 -31.14 0.08
CA GLU A 178 7.26 -32.59 0.18
C GLU A 178 8.62 -33.04 0.75
N GLY A 179 8.60 -33.89 1.78
CA GLY A 179 9.80 -34.37 2.46
C GLY A 179 10.48 -33.37 3.39
N LEU A 180 9.91 -32.18 3.64
CA LEU A 180 10.33 -31.36 4.78
C LEU A 180 9.98 -32.07 6.10
N GLN A 181 10.99 -32.23 6.95
CA GLN A 181 10.79 -32.75 8.30
C GLN A 181 10.39 -31.61 9.23
N GLY A 182 9.35 -31.81 10.02
CA GLY A 182 8.97 -30.94 11.14
C GLY A 182 9.24 -31.62 12.48
N TYR A 183 8.82 -30.98 13.57
CA TYR A 183 8.85 -31.62 14.87
C TYR A 183 7.88 -32.81 14.91
N PRO A 184 8.27 -33.96 15.52
CA PRO A 184 7.36 -35.11 15.66
C PRO A 184 6.10 -34.78 16.47
N VAL A 185 6.24 -33.88 17.44
CA VAL A 185 5.15 -33.32 18.23
C VAL A 185 5.00 -31.85 17.84
N PRO A 186 3.81 -31.42 17.36
CA PRO A 186 3.59 -30.02 17.04
C PRO A 186 3.80 -29.14 18.27
N LEU A 187 4.62 -28.10 18.12
CA LEU A 187 4.86 -27.14 19.19
C LEU A 187 3.56 -26.39 19.56
N SER A 188 3.48 -25.80 20.73
CA SER A 188 2.54 -24.71 20.99
C SER A 188 2.95 -23.44 20.22
N ASP A 189 2.09 -22.41 20.22
CA ASP A 189 2.44 -21.11 19.63
C ASP A 189 3.53 -20.38 20.43
N GLU A 190 3.62 -20.65 21.74
CA GLU A 190 4.65 -20.09 22.63
C GLU A 190 6.01 -20.77 22.41
N GLU A 191 6.02 -22.11 22.33
CA GLU A 191 7.23 -22.88 22.02
C GLU A 191 7.76 -22.55 20.62
N LEU A 192 6.90 -22.44 19.61
CA LEU A 192 7.32 -22.03 18.27
C LEU A 192 7.99 -20.65 18.27
N ARG A 193 7.43 -19.70 19.03
CA ARG A 193 8.02 -18.36 19.17
C ARG A 193 9.35 -18.42 19.90
N ALA A 194 9.45 -19.19 20.98
CA ALA A 194 10.69 -19.36 21.74
C ALA A 194 11.80 -19.96 20.87
N GLU A 195 11.48 -20.96 20.05
CA GLU A 195 12.43 -21.55 19.09
C GLU A 195 12.87 -20.56 18.02
N TRP A 196 11.93 -19.77 17.48
CA TRP A 196 12.28 -18.67 16.58
C TRP A 196 13.20 -17.65 17.26
N GLU A 197 12.88 -17.17 18.46
CA GLU A 197 13.68 -16.18 19.19
C GLU A 197 15.10 -16.70 19.46
N ARG A 198 15.23 -17.99 19.83
CA ARG A 198 16.51 -18.68 20.04
C ARG A 198 17.38 -18.73 18.78
N LEU A 199 16.78 -18.95 17.61
CA LEU A 199 17.49 -19.08 16.32
C LEU A 199 17.68 -17.74 15.60
N SER A 200 16.80 -16.77 15.83
CA SER A 200 16.72 -15.51 15.08
C SER A 200 18.03 -14.72 14.97
N PRO A 201 18.93 -14.65 15.97
CA PRO A 201 20.14 -13.84 15.87
C PRO A 201 21.13 -14.33 14.80
N TYR A 202 21.05 -15.61 14.43
CA TYR A 202 21.91 -16.26 13.43
C TYR A 202 21.08 -16.97 12.34
N ALA A 203 19.78 -16.70 12.30
CA ALA A 203 18.88 -17.33 11.34
C ALA A 203 19.27 -16.95 9.91
N PRO A 204 19.31 -17.92 8.98
CA PRO A 204 19.50 -17.61 7.58
C PRO A 204 18.32 -16.75 7.08
N ARG A 205 18.56 -15.95 6.05
CA ARG A 205 17.55 -15.03 5.49
C ARG A 205 16.26 -15.74 5.10
N TRP A 206 16.36 -16.96 4.58
CA TRP A 206 15.20 -17.76 4.19
C TRP A 206 14.32 -18.09 5.41
N LEU A 207 14.88 -18.37 6.58
CA LEU A 207 14.10 -18.69 7.79
C LEU A 207 13.37 -17.45 8.31
N SER A 208 14.03 -16.29 8.27
CA SER A 208 13.40 -15.00 8.62
C SER A 208 12.19 -14.69 7.72
N ARG A 209 12.34 -14.90 6.40
CA ARG A 209 11.23 -14.75 5.45
C ARG A 209 10.10 -15.76 5.70
N ALA A 210 10.42 -16.99 6.08
CA ALA A 210 9.42 -17.99 6.46
C ALA A 210 8.61 -17.53 7.67
N TRP A 211 9.29 -16.99 8.68
CA TRP A 211 8.67 -16.46 9.88
C TRP A 211 7.73 -15.29 9.58
N ASP A 212 8.12 -14.36 8.71
CA ASP A 212 7.26 -13.25 8.30
C ASP A 212 6.04 -13.72 7.51
N ALA A 213 6.20 -14.72 6.62
CA ALA A 213 5.07 -15.32 5.91
C ALA A 213 4.07 -15.99 6.88
N TYR A 214 4.57 -16.73 7.87
CA TYR A 214 3.74 -17.33 8.91
C TYR A 214 3.04 -16.27 9.78
N ARG A 215 3.76 -15.21 10.19
CA ARG A 215 3.17 -14.10 10.94
C ARG A 215 2.08 -13.40 10.14
N LEU A 216 2.30 -13.16 8.85
CA LEU A 216 1.28 -12.61 7.97
C LEU A 216 0.02 -13.47 7.99
N LEU A 217 0.14 -14.79 7.77
CA LEU A 217 -1.00 -15.70 7.81
C LEU A 217 -1.70 -15.70 9.18
N LYS A 218 -0.94 -15.66 10.28
CA LYS A 218 -1.50 -15.56 11.63
C LYS A 218 -2.35 -14.31 11.82
N TYR A 219 -1.85 -13.13 11.45
CA TYR A 219 -2.61 -11.89 11.54
C TYR A 219 -3.74 -11.81 10.51
N LEU A 220 -3.63 -12.51 9.38
CA LEU A 220 -4.68 -12.58 8.39
C LEU A 220 -5.95 -13.27 8.93
N ARG A 221 -5.80 -14.23 9.85
CA ARG A 221 -6.94 -14.86 10.57
C ARG A 221 -7.70 -13.87 11.45
N GLU A 222 -7.04 -12.84 11.97
CA GLU A 222 -7.69 -11.76 12.73
C GLU A 222 -8.47 -10.77 11.82
N GLY A 223 -8.29 -10.91 10.50
CA GLY A 223 -8.95 -10.10 9.49
C GLY A 223 -8.24 -8.77 9.22
N ILE A 224 -8.68 -8.13 8.13
CA ILE A 224 -8.14 -6.85 7.67
C ILE A 224 -9.10 -5.74 8.09
N ARG A 225 -8.54 -4.65 8.61
CA ARG A 225 -9.29 -3.53 9.17
C ARG A 225 -8.86 -2.21 8.53
N VAL A 226 -9.66 -1.18 8.73
CA VAL A 226 -9.27 0.21 8.44
C VAL A 226 -9.15 0.97 9.75
N ALA A 227 -8.13 1.82 9.87
CA ALA A 227 -7.99 2.72 11.02
C ALA A 227 -7.73 4.16 10.58
N GLN A 228 -8.14 5.09 11.44
CA GLN A 228 -7.86 6.51 11.29
C GLN A 228 -6.83 6.92 12.34
N PRO A 229 -5.76 7.64 11.97
CA PRO A 229 -4.82 8.20 12.93
C PRO A 229 -5.48 9.17 13.93
N PRO A 230 -4.88 9.38 15.11
CA PRO A 230 -3.68 8.71 15.62
C PRO A 230 -3.97 7.27 16.04
N LEU A 231 -3.05 6.36 15.72
CA LEU A 231 -3.13 4.96 16.13
C LEU A 231 -2.70 4.87 17.60
N ARG A 232 -3.67 4.85 18.53
CA ARG A 232 -3.41 4.76 19.98
C ARG A 232 -3.97 3.47 20.56
N GLY A 233 -3.16 2.80 21.38
CA GLY A 233 -3.55 1.59 22.12
C GLY A 233 -3.96 0.40 21.23
N GLY A 234 -4.51 -0.64 21.86
CA GLY A 234 -5.05 -1.81 21.17
C GLY A 234 -4.04 -2.93 20.89
N ARG A 235 -4.42 -3.84 19.99
CA ARG A 235 -3.63 -5.01 19.58
C ARG A 235 -3.06 -4.83 18.17
N TYR A 236 -2.12 -5.68 17.79
CA TYR A 236 -1.57 -5.69 16.43
C TYR A 236 -2.59 -6.30 15.47
N LEU A 237 -2.89 -5.57 14.40
CA LEU A 237 -3.83 -5.97 13.35
C LEU A 237 -3.28 -5.57 11.98
N LEU A 238 -3.74 -6.25 10.92
CA LEU A 238 -3.53 -5.79 9.55
C LEU A 238 -4.49 -4.62 9.26
N VAL A 239 -3.92 -3.43 9.10
CA VAL A 239 -4.65 -2.17 9.03
C VAL A 239 -4.31 -1.41 7.76
N MET A 240 -5.34 -1.08 6.98
CA MET A 240 -5.27 -0.03 5.98
C MET A 240 -5.55 1.33 6.62
N LEU A 241 -4.81 2.36 6.21
CA LEU A 241 -4.97 3.71 6.75
C LEU A 241 -6.02 4.47 5.93
N ALA A 242 -7.01 5.04 6.61
CA ALA A 242 -8.13 5.71 5.96
C ALA A 242 -7.69 6.89 5.06
N TRP A 243 -6.70 7.67 5.49
CA TRP A 243 -6.15 8.77 4.69
C TRP A 243 -5.45 8.27 3.41
N ARG A 244 -4.74 7.15 3.49
CA ARG A 244 -4.08 6.55 2.32
C ARG A 244 -5.09 5.92 1.36
N LEU A 245 -6.17 5.35 1.88
CA LEU A 245 -7.30 4.93 1.03
C LEU A 245 -7.90 6.11 0.28
N TYR A 246 -8.03 7.27 0.94
CA TYR A 246 -8.55 8.48 0.31
C TYR A 246 -7.64 9.02 -0.80
N GLU A 247 -6.33 9.08 -0.59
CA GLU A 247 -5.37 9.46 -1.64
C GLU A 247 -5.49 8.55 -2.87
N LEU A 248 -5.58 7.24 -2.66
CA LEU A 248 -5.72 6.28 -3.75
C LEU A 248 -7.10 6.38 -4.43
N TYR A 249 -8.15 6.72 -3.68
CA TYR A 249 -9.49 6.98 -4.21
C TYR A 249 -9.47 8.16 -5.17
N VAL A 250 -8.89 9.29 -4.76
CA VAL A 250 -8.74 10.47 -5.62
C VAL A 250 -7.84 10.16 -6.84
N ALA A 251 -6.73 9.45 -6.64
CA ALA A 251 -5.86 9.05 -7.74
C ALA A 251 -6.55 8.16 -8.77
N GLY A 252 -7.40 7.22 -8.30
CA GLY A 252 -8.21 6.38 -9.17
C GLY A 252 -9.16 7.20 -10.03
N ILE A 253 -9.85 8.18 -9.44
CA ILE A 253 -10.73 9.11 -10.15
C ILE A 253 -9.95 9.90 -11.22
N VAL A 254 -8.75 10.42 -10.88
CA VAL A 254 -7.91 11.15 -11.84
C VAL A 254 -7.50 10.27 -13.01
N LEU A 255 -7.09 9.02 -12.75
CA LEU A 255 -6.69 8.07 -13.80
C LEU A 255 -7.85 7.72 -14.74
N GLU A 256 -9.05 7.52 -14.19
CA GLU A 256 -10.23 7.22 -14.99
C GLU A 256 -10.69 8.43 -15.82
N ALA A 257 -10.69 9.63 -15.22
CA ALA A 257 -10.97 10.87 -15.92
C ALA A 257 -10.00 11.10 -17.10
N LEU A 258 -8.70 10.79 -16.93
CA LEU A 258 -7.73 10.82 -18.02
C LEU A 258 -8.08 9.81 -19.12
N GLY A 259 -8.53 8.62 -18.74
CA GLY A 259 -9.05 7.60 -19.66
C GLY A 259 -10.17 8.12 -20.57
N GLU A 260 -11.17 8.77 -19.98
CA GLU A 260 -12.28 9.39 -20.72
C GLU A 260 -11.84 10.56 -21.60
N LEU A 261 -10.77 11.26 -21.22
CA LEU A 261 -10.14 12.29 -22.05
C LEU A 261 -9.25 11.71 -23.18
N GLY A 262 -9.26 10.39 -23.35
CA GLY A 262 -8.58 9.67 -24.44
C GLY A 262 -7.17 9.19 -24.10
N TYR A 263 -6.72 9.30 -22.85
CA TYR A 263 -5.39 8.83 -22.46
C TYR A 263 -5.41 7.34 -22.13
N SER A 264 -4.51 6.58 -22.74
CA SER A 264 -4.35 5.15 -22.46
C SER A 264 -3.11 4.90 -21.59
N VAL A 265 -3.23 4.02 -20.60
CA VAL A 265 -2.13 3.65 -19.71
C VAL A 265 -1.08 2.84 -20.49
N LYS A 266 0.13 3.37 -20.60
CA LYS A 266 1.27 2.71 -21.28
C LYS A 266 2.22 2.02 -20.31
N LYS A 267 2.44 2.62 -19.14
CA LYS A 267 3.34 2.07 -18.12
C LYS A 267 2.75 2.26 -16.73
N VAL A 268 2.84 1.21 -15.92
CA VAL A 268 2.42 1.21 -14.52
C VAL A 268 3.58 0.72 -13.65
N GLU A 269 4.04 1.59 -12.76
CA GLU A 269 4.96 1.27 -11.67
C GLU A 269 4.21 1.44 -10.32
N VAL A 270 4.90 1.24 -9.20
CA VAL A 270 4.26 1.26 -7.86
C VAL A 270 3.58 2.60 -7.58
N ASN A 271 4.28 3.71 -7.82
CA ASN A 271 3.80 5.07 -7.55
C ASN A 271 3.82 5.98 -8.80
N ARG A 272 3.99 5.40 -10.00
CA ARG A 272 4.10 6.15 -11.26
C ARG A 272 3.25 5.53 -12.35
N PHE A 273 2.52 6.36 -13.07
CA PHE A 273 1.70 5.98 -14.20
C PHE A 273 2.05 6.88 -15.37
N VAL A 274 2.31 6.27 -16.52
CA VAL A 274 2.52 7.01 -17.77
C VAL A 274 1.38 6.68 -18.71
N LEU A 275 0.61 7.69 -19.07
CA LEU A 275 -0.50 7.62 -19.99
C LEU A 275 -0.17 8.39 -21.27
N THR A 276 -0.67 7.95 -22.41
CA THR A 276 -0.39 8.56 -23.71
C THR A 276 -1.68 8.78 -24.50
N ARG A 277 -1.72 9.89 -25.25
CA ARG A 277 -2.77 10.22 -26.22
C ARG A 277 -2.10 10.92 -27.40
N ASP A 278 -2.15 10.31 -28.57
CA ASP A 278 -1.47 10.80 -29.77
C ASP A 278 0.03 11.07 -29.51
N ASN A 279 0.47 12.33 -29.70
CA ASN A 279 1.84 12.78 -29.43
C ASN A 279 2.02 13.41 -28.03
N GLU A 280 0.98 13.39 -27.20
CA GLU A 280 1.02 13.88 -25.82
C GLU A 280 1.13 12.70 -24.83
N ALA A 281 1.82 12.95 -23.71
CA ALA A 281 1.87 12.02 -22.60
C ALA A 281 1.55 12.74 -21.30
N VAL A 282 1.05 11.99 -20.33
CA VAL A 282 0.82 12.45 -18.98
C VAL A 282 1.49 11.49 -18.02
N GLU A 283 2.25 12.04 -17.08
CA GLU A 283 2.90 11.30 -16.01
C GLU A 283 2.24 11.65 -14.67
N LEU A 284 1.63 10.65 -14.04
CA LEU A 284 1.03 10.75 -12.71
C LEU A 284 1.95 10.10 -11.69
N LEU A 285 2.31 10.83 -10.64
CA LEU A 285 3.14 10.40 -9.52
C LEU A 285 2.33 10.44 -8.22
N LEU A 286 2.48 9.41 -7.38
CA LEU A 286 1.81 9.31 -6.07
C LEU A 286 2.83 9.40 -4.94
N ASN A 287 2.68 10.37 -4.04
CA ASN A 287 3.56 10.58 -2.86
C ASN A 287 5.04 10.28 -3.17
N SER A 288 5.55 10.89 -4.23
CA SER A 288 6.88 10.62 -4.78
C SER A 288 7.69 11.90 -4.83
N ASP A 289 9.00 11.75 -4.72
CA ASP A 289 9.91 12.88 -4.89
C ASP A 289 9.78 13.47 -6.30
N MET A 290 9.86 14.79 -6.38
CA MET A 290 9.76 15.53 -7.62
C MET A 290 11.06 16.27 -7.92
N GLU A 291 11.34 16.38 -9.22
CA GLU A 291 12.40 17.24 -9.74
C GLU A 291 11.87 18.67 -9.93
N GLY A 292 12.78 19.64 -10.04
CA GLY A 292 12.41 21.03 -10.29
C GLY A 292 12.00 21.84 -9.06
N SER A 293 12.21 21.33 -7.85
CA SER A 293 12.04 22.13 -6.62
C SER A 293 13.00 23.33 -6.62
N ARG A 294 12.50 24.49 -6.21
CA ARG A 294 13.29 25.70 -5.93
C ARG A 294 14.25 25.52 -4.76
N LEU A 295 14.05 24.52 -3.91
CA LEU A 295 14.98 24.16 -2.84
C LEU A 295 16.18 23.38 -3.39
N LEU A 296 17.27 24.11 -3.64
CA LEU A 296 18.49 23.59 -4.25
C LEU A 296 19.40 22.85 -3.25
N SER A 297 19.65 23.45 -2.09
CA SER A 297 20.56 22.94 -1.05
C SER A 297 20.22 23.53 0.32
N VAL A 298 20.54 22.79 1.39
CA VAL A 298 20.52 23.28 2.78
C VAL A 298 21.97 23.31 3.25
N ASP A 299 22.52 24.49 3.51
CA ASP A 299 23.95 24.67 3.84
C ASP A 299 24.90 23.94 2.87
N SER A 300 24.61 24.05 1.57
CA SER A 300 25.30 23.36 0.46
C SER A 300 25.06 21.84 0.37
N ASP A 301 24.29 21.23 1.28
CA ASP A 301 23.90 19.82 1.21
C ASP A 301 22.63 19.63 0.35
N LYS A 302 22.83 18.96 -0.79
CA LYS A 302 21.76 18.61 -1.73
C LYS A 302 20.89 17.43 -1.25
N GLU A 303 21.45 16.50 -0.48
CA GLU A 303 20.70 15.34 0.02
C GLU A 303 19.77 15.73 1.16
N THR A 304 20.23 16.61 2.06
CA THR A 304 19.36 17.20 3.07
C THR A 304 18.26 18.04 2.42
N ALA A 305 18.58 18.84 1.40
CA ALA A 305 17.56 19.55 0.64
C ALA A 305 16.53 18.61 0.01
N LYS A 306 16.95 17.52 -0.66
CA LYS A 306 16.02 16.53 -1.24
C LYS A 306 15.06 15.94 -0.20
N LYS A 307 15.53 15.65 1.01
CA LYS A 307 14.70 15.13 2.11
C LYS A 307 13.71 16.16 2.67
N ALA A 308 14.03 17.45 2.55
CA ALA A 308 13.20 18.55 3.03
C ALA A 308 12.15 19.03 2.01
N ARG A 309 12.26 18.62 0.74
CA ARG A 309 11.32 19.01 -0.32
C ARG A 309 9.89 18.58 -0.05
N GLY A 310 8.96 19.40 -0.50
CA GLY A 310 7.54 19.10 -0.47
C GLY A 310 7.20 17.83 -1.28
N ARG A 311 6.27 17.00 -0.80
CA ARG A 311 5.81 15.78 -1.51
C ARG A 311 4.30 15.84 -1.70
N PRO A 312 3.81 16.30 -2.86
CA PRO A 312 2.38 16.30 -3.13
C PRO A 312 1.82 14.88 -3.14
N ASP A 313 0.57 14.73 -2.70
CA ASP A 313 -0.06 13.41 -2.64
C ASP A 313 -0.24 12.82 -4.05
N ILE A 314 -0.61 13.68 -5.01
CA ILE A 314 -0.66 13.38 -6.44
C ILE A 314 0.01 14.52 -7.21
N SER A 315 0.85 14.18 -8.19
CA SER A 315 1.43 15.14 -9.12
C SER A 315 1.20 14.67 -10.55
N LEU A 316 0.87 15.60 -11.45
CA LEU A 316 0.51 15.31 -12.82
C LEU A 316 1.31 16.20 -13.77
N TRP A 317 2.27 15.60 -14.48
CA TRP A 317 3.03 16.26 -15.52
C TRP A 317 2.36 16.06 -16.88
N LYS A 318 2.05 17.15 -17.57
CA LYS A 318 1.80 17.13 -19.01
C LYS A 318 3.15 17.13 -19.73
N ILE A 319 3.35 16.13 -20.57
CA ILE A 319 4.55 15.93 -21.37
C ILE A 319 4.17 16.09 -22.83
N LYS A 320 4.86 17.01 -23.52
CA LYS A 320 4.70 17.25 -24.95
C LYS A 320 6.09 17.29 -25.56
N ASP A 321 6.28 16.61 -26.69
CA ASP A 321 7.58 16.55 -27.40
C ASP A 321 8.75 16.10 -26.49
N ARG A 322 8.45 15.22 -25.52
CA ARG A 322 9.36 14.70 -24.48
C ARG A 322 9.81 15.71 -23.42
N GLU A 323 9.23 16.91 -23.38
CA GLU A 323 9.48 17.91 -22.36
C GLU A 323 8.30 18.06 -21.41
N ARG A 324 8.61 18.32 -20.13
CA ARG A 324 7.61 18.61 -19.09
C ARG A 324 7.12 20.05 -19.27
N GLU A 325 5.89 20.20 -19.75
CA GLU A 325 5.30 21.49 -20.12
C GLU A 325 4.54 22.12 -18.95
N ARG A 326 3.69 21.32 -18.29
CA ARG A 326 2.81 21.79 -17.21
C ARG A 326 2.73 20.79 -16.08
N LEU A 327 2.57 21.30 -14.87
CA LEU A 327 2.41 20.54 -13.64
C LEU A 327 1.12 20.94 -12.92
N LEU A 328 0.32 19.93 -12.57
CA LEU A 328 -0.78 20.00 -11.62
C LEU A 328 -0.38 19.23 -10.36
N VAL A 329 -0.52 19.85 -9.19
CA VAL A 329 -0.31 19.21 -7.88
C VAL A 329 -1.63 19.10 -7.13
N ILE A 330 -1.86 17.97 -6.47
CA ILE A 330 -3.09 17.71 -5.71
C ILE A 330 -2.71 17.27 -4.29
N GLU A 331 -3.25 17.98 -3.31
CA GLU A 331 -3.17 17.64 -1.88
C GLU A 331 -4.52 17.09 -1.42
N CYS A 332 -4.51 15.92 -0.79
CA CYS A 332 -5.69 15.20 -0.35
C CYS A 332 -5.79 15.24 1.18
N LYS A 333 -6.92 15.72 1.71
CA LYS A 333 -7.18 15.76 3.15
C LYS A 333 -8.43 14.97 3.52
N PHE A 334 -8.24 13.78 4.11
CA PHE A 334 -9.35 13.01 4.69
C PHE A 334 -9.68 13.48 6.12
N SER A 335 -10.31 14.65 6.22
CA SER A 335 -10.67 15.31 7.48
C SER A 335 -11.86 16.24 7.31
N ASP A 336 -12.58 16.52 8.41
CA ASP A 336 -13.60 17.56 8.50
C ASP A 336 -13.14 18.79 9.31
N SER A 337 -11.90 18.82 9.76
CA SER A 337 -11.38 19.88 10.64
C SER A 337 -11.00 21.13 9.83
N PRO A 338 -11.59 22.31 10.12
CA PRO A 338 -11.22 23.55 9.42
C PRO A 338 -9.72 23.88 9.50
N PRO A 339 -9.06 23.87 10.68
CA PRO A 339 -7.61 24.13 10.76
C PRO A 339 -6.77 23.23 9.85
N TYR A 340 -7.13 21.94 9.78
CA TYR A 340 -6.40 20.96 8.99
C TYR A 340 -6.58 21.17 7.48
N LEU A 341 -7.77 21.63 7.07
CA LEU A 341 -8.08 21.98 5.68
C LEU A 341 -7.43 23.32 5.29
N THR A 342 -7.44 24.30 6.18
CA THR A 342 -6.72 25.58 6.04
C THR A 342 -5.22 25.31 5.80
N ALA A 343 -4.59 24.48 6.64
CA ALA A 343 -3.21 24.05 6.45
C ALA A 343 -2.98 23.30 5.13
N GLY A 344 -3.94 22.45 4.71
CA GLY A 344 -3.91 21.78 3.42
C GLY A 344 -3.90 22.76 2.24
N ARG A 345 -4.71 23.83 2.30
CA ARG A 345 -4.75 24.88 1.29
C ARG A 345 -3.39 25.57 1.15
N PHE A 346 -2.79 25.97 2.26
CA PHE A 346 -1.47 26.61 2.25
C PHE A 346 -0.38 25.66 1.76
N LYS A 347 -0.47 24.37 2.06
CA LYS A 347 0.46 23.35 1.55
C LYS A 347 0.34 23.19 0.02
N ALA A 348 -0.87 23.18 -0.53
CA ALA A 348 -1.07 23.18 -1.97
C ALA A 348 -0.50 24.45 -2.64
N MET A 349 -0.67 25.62 -2.01
CA MET A 349 -0.05 26.87 -2.48
C MET A 349 1.49 26.83 -2.40
N ALA A 350 2.05 26.23 -1.34
CA ALA A 350 3.50 26.08 -1.22
C ALA A 350 4.06 25.22 -2.36
N TYR A 351 3.34 24.19 -2.81
CA TYR A 351 3.74 23.39 -3.97
C TYR A 351 3.68 24.15 -5.30
N LEU A 352 2.69 25.03 -5.47
CA LEU A 352 2.64 25.94 -6.62
C LEU A 352 3.92 26.78 -6.71
N TYR A 353 4.38 27.30 -5.57
CA TYR A 353 5.62 28.07 -5.52
C TYR A 353 6.86 27.18 -5.67
N GLU A 354 6.99 26.14 -4.86
CA GLU A 354 8.20 25.30 -4.79
C GLU A 354 8.53 24.63 -6.13
N TYR A 355 7.51 24.14 -6.83
CA TYR A 355 7.69 23.41 -8.09
C TYR A 355 7.32 24.22 -9.34
N GLY A 356 6.88 25.47 -9.19
CA GLY A 356 6.38 26.27 -10.30
C GLY A 356 5.19 25.63 -11.02
N ALA A 357 4.35 24.88 -10.30
CA ALA A 357 3.17 24.23 -10.87
C ALA A 357 2.19 25.27 -11.40
N GLN A 358 1.50 25.00 -12.52
CA GLN A 358 0.51 25.94 -13.08
C GLN A 358 -0.83 25.84 -12.37
N ALA A 359 -1.12 24.69 -11.77
CA ALA A 359 -2.35 24.44 -11.04
C ALA A 359 -2.09 23.63 -9.78
N GLY A 360 -2.83 23.97 -8.72
CA GLY A 360 -2.85 23.26 -7.46
C GLY A 360 -4.28 22.89 -7.11
N ALA A 361 -4.49 21.80 -6.40
CA ALA A 361 -5.81 21.40 -5.94
C ALA A 361 -5.75 20.92 -4.49
N LEU A 362 -6.70 21.39 -3.67
CA LEU A 362 -7.00 20.79 -2.37
C LEU A 362 -8.28 19.98 -2.49
N VAL A 363 -8.19 18.68 -2.17
CA VAL A 363 -9.28 17.72 -2.28
C VAL A 363 -9.65 17.21 -0.90
N PHE A 364 -10.92 17.33 -0.52
CA PHE A 364 -11.41 16.90 0.80
C PHE A 364 -12.91 16.54 0.78
N PRO A 365 -13.40 15.69 1.70
CA PRO A 365 -14.78 15.18 1.62
C PRO A 365 -15.81 16.13 2.24
N GLU A 366 -15.50 16.74 3.38
CA GLU A 366 -16.45 17.55 4.13
C GLU A 366 -15.74 18.58 5.00
N LEU A 367 -16.48 19.57 5.51
CA LEU A 367 -16.01 20.50 6.53
C LEU A 367 -17.03 20.57 7.67
N ASN A 368 -16.52 20.53 8.91
CA ASN A 368 -17.32 20.73 10.10
C ASN A 368 -17.34 22.21 10.45
N GLU A 369 -18.45 22.86 10.11
CA GLU A 369 -18.60 24.30 10.32
C GLU A 369 -18.50 24.70 11.79
N ASN A 370 -18.83 23.83 12.74
CA ASN A 370 -18.86 24.19 14.17
C ASN A 370 -17.49 24.16 14.86
N ARG A 371 -16.39 24.03 14.11
CA ARG A 371 -15.03 23.84 14.66
C ARG A 371 -14.01 24.88 14.17
N ALA A 372 -14.44 26.02 13.64
CA ALA A 372 -13.50 27.11 13.34
C ALA A 372 -12.95 27.70 14.64
N TYR A 373 -11.63 27.82 14.70
CA TYR A 373 -10.92 28.32 15.88
C TYR A 373 -10.49 29.78 15.71
N ASP A 374 -10.18 30.21 14.48
CA ASP A 374 -9.68 31.54 14.17
C ASP A 374 -10.30 32.16 12.91
N ASN A 375 -9.83 33.36 12.56
CA ASN A 375 -10.31 34.10 11.39
C ASN A 375 -9.93 33.44 10.06
N GLU A 376 -8.83 32.67 10.00
CA GLU A 376 -8.46 31.95 8.78
C GLU A 376 -9.41 30.77 8.55
N ASP A 377 -9.82 30.11 9.62
CA ASP A 377 -10.85 29.07 9.60
C ASP A 377 -12.22 29.61 9.19
N GLU A 378 -12.60 30.82 9.61
CA GLU A 378 -13.80 31.51 9.11
C GLU A 378 -13.70 31.75 7.59
N GLY A 379 -12.52 32.13 7.08
CA GLY A 379 -12.27 32.20 5.64
C GLY A 379 -12.45 30.85 4.94
N THR A 380 -11.95 29.77 5.52
CA THR A 380 -12.14 28.39 5.00
C THR A 380 -13.61 27.95 5.05
N ARG A 381 -14.38 28.36 6.08
CA ARG A 381 -15.83 28.16 6.14
C ARG A 381 -16.56 28.94 5.04
N GLY A 382 -16.17 30.18 4.78
CA GLY A 382 -16.70 30.98 3.68
C GLY A 382 -16.50 30.29 2.33
N LEU A 383 -15.28 29.81 2.08
CA LEU A 383 -14.94 29.03 0.87
C LEU A 383 -15.76 27.74 0.78
N TRP A 384 -15.98 27.03 1.89
CA TRP A 384 -16.84 25.84 1.92
C TRP A 384 -18.30 26.13 1.55
N ARG A 385 -18.86 27.25 2.03
CA ARG A 385 -20.22 27.68 1.65
C ARG A 385 -20.32 27.98 0.16
N SER A 386 -19.31 28.61 -0.43
CA SER A 386 -19.25 28.83 -1.89
C SER A 386 -19.09 27.51 -2.64
N LEU A 387 -18.18 26.64 -2.19
CA LEU A 387 -17.93 25.33 -2.79
C LEU A 387 -19.20 24.47 -2.85
N THR A 388 -20.00 24.48 -1.78
CA THR A 388 -21.25 23.71 -1.72
C THR A 388 -22.37 24.32 -2.58
N LYS A 389 -22.42 25.65 -2.72
CA LYS A 389 -23.34 26.32 -3.66
C LYS A 389 -22.99 26.05 -5.12
N GLU A 390 -21.70 25.97 -5.44
CA GLU A 390 -21.18 25.80 -6.80
C GLU A 390 -20.99 24.33 -7.22
N GLY A 391 -21.70 23.41 -6.56
CA GLY A 391 -21.70 22.00 -6.95
C GLY A 391 -20.39 21.26 -6.67
N GLY A 392 -19.61 21.71 -5.69
CA GLY A 392 -18.44 21.01 -5.16
C GLY A 392 -17.11 21.35 -5.81
N LEU A 393 -17.03 22.39 -6.64
CA LEU A 393 -15.80 22.85 -7.29
C LEU A 393 -15.70 24.38 -7.23
N LEU A 394 -14.54 24.89 -6.81
CA LEU A 394 -14.24 26.32 -6.77
C LEU A 394 -12.82 26.57 -7.32
N CYS A 395 -12.67 27.62 -8.14
CA CYS A 395 -11.38 28.03 -8.70
C CYS A 395 -10.93 29.37 -8.11
N MET A 396 -9.70 29.43 -7.60
CA MET A 396 -9.07 30.63 -7.07
C MET A 396 -7.92 31.04 -7.99
N SER A 397 -8.01 32.24 -8.56
CA SER A 397 -6.90 32.83 -9.32
C SER A 397 -5.89 33.49 -8.38
N LEU A 398 -4.59 33.25 -8.59
CA LEU A 398 -3.54 33.88 -7.80
C LEU A 398 -3.04 35.15 -8.48
N ARG A 399 -2.87 36.23 -7.70
CA ARG A 399 -2.39 37.53 -8.19
C ARG A 399 -0.87 37.62 -8.12
N ASP A 400 -0.19 36.69 -8.79
CA ASP A 400 1.27 36.61 -8.83
C ASP A 400 1.85 36.89 -10.24
N GLY A 401 0.99 37.21 -11.21
CA GLY A 401 1.37 37.45 -12.60
C GLY A 401 1.76 36.18 -13.37
N THR A 402 1.72 35.00 -12.75
CA THR A 402 2.10 33.72 -13.37
C THR A 402 0.93 33.00 -14.01
N GLY A 403 -0.30 33.43 -13.70
CA GLY A 403 -1.52 32.76 -14.16
C GLY A 403 -1.80 31.44 -13.43
N GLN A 404 -1.17 31.21 -12.27
CA GLN A 404 -1.44 30.07 -11.41
C GLN A 404 -2.87 30.09 -10.85
N ALA A 405 -3.41 28.89 -10.64
CA ALA A 405 -4.68 28.72 -9.95
C ALA A 405 -4.64 27.63 -8.89
N LEU A 406 -5.49 27.82 -7.88
CA LEU A 406 -5.76 26.85 -6.85
C LEU A 406 -7.23 26.43 -6.91
N TYR A 407 -7.48 25.14 -7.05
CA TYR A 407 -8.81 24.56 -7.00
C TYR A 407 -9.12 24.01 -5.62
N LEU A 408 -10.36 24.18 -5.18
CA LEU A 408 -10.93 23.41 -4.08
C LEU A 408 -11.92 22.42 -4.68
N LEU A 409 -11.76 21.15 -4.35
CA LEU A 409 -12.67 20.10 -4.81
C LEU A 409 -13.24 19.35 -3.63
N ARG A 410 -14.57 19.27 -3.59
CA ARG A 410 -15.26 18.32 -2.75
C ARG A 410 -15.25 16.95 -3.43
N VAL A 411 -14.58 15.99 -2.80
CA VAL A 411 -14.62 14.58 -3.20
C VAL A 411 -15.02 13.79 -1.97
N ASP A 412 -16.32 13.55 -1.82
CA ASP A 412 -16.90 12.85 -0.70
C ASP A 412 -17.29 11.42 -1.08
N PRO A 413 -16.58 10.39 -0.60
CA PRO A 413 -16.91 9.00 -0.92
C PRO A 413 -18.25 8.53 -0.36
N ALA A 414 -19.01 9.37 0.34
CA ALA A 414 -20.37 9.08 0.79
C ALA A 414 -21.44 9.97 0.13
N GLU A 415 -21.07 10.80 -0.84
CA GLU A 415 -21.99 11.60 -1.65
C GLU A 415 -22.91 10.70 -2.48
N GLY A 416 -24.17 11.08 -2.63
CA GLY A 416 -25.16 10.25 -3.31
C GLY A 416 -25.57 8.99 -2.52
N ASN A 417 -26.21 8.06 -3.22
CA ASN A 417 -26.84 6.88 -2.63
C ASN A 417 -25.85 5.72 -2.50
N ASP A 418 -24.95 5.54 -3.47
CA ASP A 418 -23.98 4.44 -3.54
C ASP A 418 -22.55 4.91 -3.89
N ALA A 419 -21.65 3.93 -4.04
CA ALA A 419 -20.22 4.20 -4.26
C ALA A 419 -19.91 4.65 -5.70
N GLU A 420 -20.73 4.23 -6.66
CA GLU A 420 -20.56 4.52 -8.10
C GLU A 420 -21.06 5.93 -8.39
N GLU A 421 -22.23 6.30 -7.87
CA GLU A 421 -22.76 7.67 -7.94
C GLU A 421 -21.77 8.69 -7.33
N ALA A 422 -21.20 8.37 -6.15
CA ALA A 422 -20.17 9.21 -5.51
C ALA A 422 -18.92 9.37 -6.40
N TRP A 423 -18.51 8.27 -7.04
CA TRP A 423 -17.33 8.22 -7.91
C TRP A 423 -17.53 9.06 -9.18
N GLU A 424 -18.67 8.90 -9.85
CA GLU A 424 -19.01 9.63 -11.08
C GLU A 424 -19.11 11.14 -10.83
N GLU A 425 -19.75 11.56 -9.74
CA GLU A 425 -19.87 12.97 -9.41
C GLU A 425 -18.49 13.60 -9.08
N ALA A 426 -17.64 12.87 -8.37
CA ALA A 426 -16.26 13.30 -8.15
C ALA A 426 -15.44 13.35 -9.45
N LYS A 427 -15.61 12.36 -10.33
CA LYS A 427 -14.96 12.29 -11.66
C LYS A 427 -15.35 13.48 -12.52
N ARG A 428 -16.63 13.85 -12.57
CA ARG A 428 -17.12 15.04 -13.28
C ARG A 428 -16.38 16.32 -12.86
N ARG A 429 -16.21 16.54 -11.55
CA ARG A 429 -15.46 17.70 -11.02
C ARG A 429 -13.98 17.66 -11.38
N VAL A 430 -13.36 16.48 -11.29
CA VAL A 430 -11.95 16.27 -11.68
C VAL A 430 -11.75 16.50 -13.17
N MET A 431 -12.66 16.05 -14.03
CA MET A 431 -12.63 16.29 -15.47
C MET A 431 -12.67 17.77 -15.82
N THR A 432 -13.44 18.59 -15.09
CA THR A 432 -13.43 20.05 -15.29
C THR A 432 -12.04 20.65 -15.05
N VAL A 433 -11.38 20.25 -13.96
CA VAL A 433 -10.02 20.70 -13.64
C VAL A 433 -9.01 20.20 -14.69
N LEU A 434 -9.05 18.93 -15.06
CA LEU A 434 -8.17 18.36 -16.08
C LEU A 434 -8.39 18.98 -17.47
N GLY A 435 -9.64 19.26 -17.83
CA GLY A 435 -9.99 19.91 -19.09
C GLY A 435 -9.41 21.32 -19.21
N GLY A 436 -9.43 22.11 -18.12
CA GLY A 436 -8.78 23.42 -18.05
C GLY A 436 -7.25 23.34 -18.00
N PHE A 437 -6.70 22.32 -17.33
CA PHE A 437 -5.26 22.12 -17.19
C PHE A 437 -4.58 21.60 -18.47
N LEU A 438 -5.21 20.69 -19.20
CA LEU A 438 -4.58 20.04 -20.36
C LEU A 438 -4.65 20.89 -21.64
N ARG A 439 -5.53 21.89 -21.70
CA ARG A 439 -5.71 22.76 -22.87
C ARG A 439 -4.68 23.91 -22.92
N PRO A 440 -4.10 24.24 -24.09
CA PRO A 440 -3.01 25.23 -24.21
C PRO A 440 -3.39 26.69 -23.94
N ALA A 441 -4.69 27.05 -24.00
CA ALA A 441 -5.15 28.44 -24.01
C ALA A 441 -6.20 28.80 -22.95
N SER A 442 -6.55 27.88 -22.04
CA SER A 442 -7.51 28.17 -20.99
C SER A 442 -6.82 28.85 -19.81
N LYS A 443 -7.30 30.04 -19.42
CA LYS A 443 -7.10 30.51 -18.05
C LYS A 443 -7.69 29.43 -17.13
N PRO A 444 -6.98 29.02 -16.07
CA PRO A 444 -7.42 27.90 -15.25
C PRO A 444 -8.86 28.03 -14.71
N CYS A 445 -9.36 29.26 -14.54
CA CYS A 445 -10.72 29.51 -14.05
C CYS A 445 -11.79 29.79 -15.13
N THR A 446 -11.57 29.46 -16.41
CA THR A 446 -12.64 29.62 -17.43
C THR A 446 -13.72 28.56 -17.25
N GLY A 447 -14.76 28.91 -16.49
CA GLY A 447 -15.95 28.08 -16.31
C GLY A 447 -16.64 28.26 -14.96
N GLN A 448 -17.04 29.48 -14.60
CA GLN A 448 -18.08 29.78 -13.61
C GLN A 448 -18.40 31.29 -13.71
N THR A 449 -19.30 31.64 -14.63
CA THR A 449 -19.70 33.01 -14.96
C THR A 449 -20.51 33.72 -13.86
N ALA A 450 -20.64 33.16 -12.65
CA ALA A 450 -21.39 33.81 -11.58
C ALA A 450 -20.58 34.84 -10.78
N PHE A 451 -19.25 34.69 -10.69
CA PHE A 451 -18.42 35.55 -9.82
C PHE A 451 -17.90 36.81 -10.54
N GLU A 452 -17.62 36.72 -11.84
CA GLU A 452 -17.18 37.87 -12.65
C GLU A 452 -18.34 38.87 -12.91
N GLU A 453 -19.57 38.37 -13.05
CA GLU A 453 -20.78 39.20 -13.15
C GLU A 453 -21.14 39.89 -11.81
N ALA A 454 -20.88 39.22 -10.68
CA ALA A 454 -21.18 39.78 -9.35
C ALA A 454 -20.22 40.89 -8.91
N LEU A 455 -19.03 41.00 -9.53
CA LEU A 455 -18.00 41.98 -9.17
C LEU A 455 -17.84 43.13 -10.18
N GLY A 456 -18.56 43.11 -11.31
CA GLY A 456 -18.52 44.20 -12.29
C GLY A 456 -17.13 44.45 -12.88
N LEU A 457 -16.29 43.41 -13.00
CA LEU A 457 -14.89 43.52 -13.43
C LEU A 457 -14.67 43.24 -14.94
N THR A 458 -15.72 43.27 -15.75
CA THR A 458 -15.56 43.36 -17.21
C THR A 458 -15.45 44.83 -17.60
N GLY A 459 -14.22 45.29 -17.80
CA GLY A 459 -13.88 46.53 -18.51
C GLY A 459 -13.13 46.19 -19.79
#